data_AF-A0A2V9MK51-F1
#
_entry.id   AF-A0A2V9MK51-F1
#
_cell.length_a   1.000
_cell.length_b   1.000
_cell.length_c   1.000
_cell.angle_alpha   90.00
_cell.angle_beta   90.00
_cell.angle_gamma   90.00
#
_symmetry.space_group_name_H-M   'P 1'
#
loop_
_entity.id
_entity.type
_entity.pdbx_description
1 polymer ?
#
loop_
_entity_poly.entity_id
_entity_poly.type
_entity_poly.pdbx_seq_one_letter_code
_entity_poly.pdbx_strand_id
1 'polypeptide(L)' 'MASLLDETIAAIATPLGKSGIGVIRVSGKASLRITASILSRKEDLEDRVPIL' A
#
# COMPACT_ATOMS: atom_id res chain seq x y z
N MET A 1 19.76 4.18 -15.93
CA MET A 1 19.69 2.97 -15.09
C MET A 1 18.67 3.23 -14.00
N ALA A 2 17.62 2.39 -13.90
CA ALA A 2 16.69 2.47 -12.76
C ALA A 2 17.41 1.98 -11.51
N SER A 3 17.31 2.75 -10.42
CA SER A 3 17.86 2.35 -9.14
C SER A 3 16.83 1.53 -8.37
N LEU A 4 17.27 0.63 -7.48
CA LEU A 4 16.36 -0.08 -6.58
C LEU A 4 15.50 0.88 -5.74
N LEU A 5 15.98 2.11 -5.51
CA LEU A 5 15.27 3.15 -4.75
C LEU A 5 14.05 3.72 -5.50
N ASP A 6 13.95 3.52 -6.80
CA ASP A 6 12.83 3.99 -7.61
C ASP A 6 11.66 2.99 -7.68
N GLU A 7 11.90 1.74 -7.29
CA GLU A 7 10.93 0.67 -7.38
C GLU A 7 9.87 0.76 -6.26
N THR A 8 8.69 0.21 -6.54
CA THR A 8 7.63 0.09 -5.54
C THR A 8 7.70 -1.27 -4.87
N ILE A 9 7.78 -1.27 -3.54
CA ILE A 9 7.93 -2.48 -2.72
C ILE A 9 6.66 -2.75 -1.90
N ALA A 10 6.48 -4.00 -1.50
CA ALA A 10 5.42 -4.41 -0.57
C ALA A 10 5.95 -5.40 0.47
N ALA A 11 5.42 -5.35 1.69
CA ALA A 11 5.77 -6.29 2.77
C ALA A 11 4.59 -6.51 3.73
N ILE A 12 4.58 -7.67 4.39
CA ILE A 12 3.70 -7.92 5.54
C ILE A 12 4.21 -7.04 6.70
N ALA A 13 3.35 -6.13 7.17
CA ALA A 13 3.67 -5.17 8.22
C ALA A 13 3.19 -5.61 9.62
N THR A 14 2.57 -6.80 9.72
CA THR A 14 2.13 -7.44 10.96
C THR A 14 2.89 -8.75 11.21
N PRO A 15 2.99 -9.24 12.46
CA PRO A 15 3.55 -10.56 12.73
C PRO A 15 2.86 -11.67 11.93
N LEU A 16 3.60 -12.75 11.66
CA LEU A 16 3.05 -13.94 11.03
C LEU A 16 2.16 -14.71 12.01
N GLY A 17 1.10 -15.36 11.49
CA GLY A 17 0.19 -16.19 12.28
C GLY A 17 -1.27 -15.80 12.11
N LYS A 18 -2.13 -16.39 12.94
CA LYS A 18 -3.57 -16.13 12.94
C LYS A 18 -3.86 -14.82 13.68
N SER A 19 -4.64 -13.93 13.06
CA SER A 19 -5.03 -12.62 13.61
C SER A 19 -6.40 -12.23 13.07
N GLY A 20 -7.11 -11.33 13.77
CA GLY A 20 -8.34 -10.72 13.25
C GLY A 20 -8.08 -9.73 12.10
N ILE A 21 -6.89 -9.14 12.04
CA ILE A 21 -6.47 -8.21 10.98
C ILE A 21 -5.00 -8.48 10.61
N GLY A 22 -4.71 -8.45 9.32
CA GLY A 22 -3.34 -8.38 8.78
C GLY A 22 -3.13 -7.10 8.00
N VAL A 23 -1.90 -6.58 7.98
CA VAL A 23 -1.56 -5.36 7.23
C VAL A 23 -0.45 -5.65 6.24
N ILE A 24 -0.67 -5.28 4.97
CA ILE A 24 0.36 -5.22 3.94
C ILE A 24 0.68 -3.74 3.70
N ARG A 25 1.95 -3.35 3.82
CA ARG A 25 2.42 -2.00 3.51
C ARG A 25 3.02 -1.98 2.11
N VAL A 26 2.57 -1.04 1.28
CA VAL A 26 3.11 -0.79 -0.06
C VAL A 26 3.73 0.61 -0.09
N SER A 27 4.94 0.75 -0.63
CA SER A 27 5.68 2.02 -0.66
C SER A 27 6.39 2.22 -2.00
N GLY A 28 6.36 3.44 -2.53
CA GLY A 28 6.97 3.83 -3.80
C GLY A 28 6.00 4.54 -4.74
N LYS A 29 6.52 5.02 -5.86
CA LYS A 29 5.79 5.88 -6.83
C LYS A 29 4.53 5.22 -7.42
N ALA A 30 4.48 3.89 -7.48
CA ALA A 30 3.35 3.15 -8.04
C ALA A 30 2.38 2.59 -6.98
N SER A 31 2.59 2.88 -5.69
CA SER A 31 1.84 2.24 -4.59
C SER A 31 0.33 2.43 -4.72
N LEU A 32 -0.12 3.65 -5.02
CA LEU A 32 -1.53 3.97 -5.18
C LEU A 32 -2.15 3.24 -6.37
N ARG A 33 -1.47 3.27 -7.52
CA ARG A 33 -1.92 2.59 -8.76
C ARG A 33 -2.03 1.07 -8.57
N ILE A 34 -1.02 0.45 -7.97
CA ILE A 34 -1.03 -0.99 -7.67
C ILE A 34 -2.20 -1.31 -6.75
N THR A 35 -2.36 -0.56 -5.66
CA THR A 35 -3.44 -0.78 -4.69
C THR A 35 -4.82 -0.60 -5.32
N ALA A 36 -5.02 0.45 -6.10
CA ALA A 36 -6.28 0.71 -6.81
C ALA A 36 -6.66 -0.41 -7.79
N SER A 37 -5.68 -1.06 -8.42
CA SER A 37 -5.94 -2.18 -9.36
C SER A 37 -6.47 -3.45 -8.69
N ILE A 38 -6.33 -3.59 -7.36
CA ILE A 38 -6.72 -4.78 -6.59
C ILE A 38 -8.03 -4.54 -5.82
N LEU A 39 -8.36 -3.28 -5.52
CA LEU A 39 -9.54 -2.93 -4.77
C LEU A 39 -10.78 -2.85 -5.67
N SER A 40 -11.84 -3.55 -5.29
CA SER A 40 -13.17 -3.39 -5.88
C SER A 40 -13.98 -2.36 -5.10
N ARG A 41 -13.76 -1.07 -5.37
CA ARG A 41 -14.49 0.07 -4.77
C ARG A 41 -14.98 1.05 -5.83
N LYS A 42 -15.98 1.86 -5.49
CA LYS A 42 -16.58 2.84 -6.42
C LYS A 42 -15.80 4.17 -6.45
N GLU A 43 -15.27 4.58 -5.31
CA GLU A 43 -14.60 5.87 -5.14
C GLU A 43 -13.08 5.73 -5.34
N ASP A 44 -12.37 6.81 -5.68
CA ASP A 44 -10.91 6.78 -5.81
C ASP A 44 -10.20 6.86 -4.46
N LEU A 45 -8.99 6.29 -4.37
CA LEU A 45 -8.16 6.39 -3.18
C LEU A 45 -7.60 7.82 -3.05
N GLU A 46 -7.84 8.45 -1.90
CA GLU A 46 -7.36 9.79 -1.59
C GLU A 46 -6.48 9.77 -0.33
N ASP A 47 -5.60 10.75 -0.23
CA ASP A 47 -4.77 10.94 0.96
C ASP A 47 -5.64 11.33 2.16
N ARG A 48 -5.27 10.83 3.33
CA ARG A 48 -5.94 11.23 4.58
C ARG A 48 -5.57 12.68 4.88
N VAL A 49 -6.56 13.52 5.10
CA VAL A 49 -6.34 14.87 5.63
C VAL A 49 -5.76 14.73 7.05
N PRO A 50 -4.64 15.40 7.39
CA PRO A 50 -4.16 15.45 8.75
C PRO A 50 -5.23 16.09 9.63
N ILE A 51 -5.69 15.36 10.65
CA ILE A 51 -6.52 15.92 11.70
C ILE A 51 -5.54 16.58 12.67
N LEU A 52 -5.19 17.84 12.41
CA LEU A 52 -4.46 18.71 13.33
C LEU A 52 -5.46 19.58 14.10
#